data_AF-A0A937PZE6-F1
#
_entry.id   AF-A0A937PZE6-F1
#
_cell.length_a   1.000
_cell.length_b   1.000
_cell.length_c   1.000
_cell.angle_alpha   90.00
_cell.angle_beta   90.00
_cell.angle_gamma   90.00
#
_symmetry.space_group_name_H-M   'P 1'
#
loop_
_entity.id
_entity.type
_entity.pdbx_description
1 polymer ?
#
loop_
_entity_poly.entity_id
_entity_poly.type
_entity_poly.pdbx_seq_one_letter_code
_entity_poly.pdbx_strand_id
1 'polypeptide(L)' 'MYIKREKIDNPHPWVDEQAFGRVADAVKQVGRDRAKPIFELLGGEINYDQIRISLVCLSANR' A
#
# COMPACT_ATOMS: atom_id res chain seq x y z
N MET A 1 -22.05 -0.72 -24.95
CA MET A 1 -22.51 -0.77 -23.55
C MET A 1 -21.28 -0.63 -22.65
N TYR A 2 -21.33 0.30 -21.70
CA TYR A 2 -20.18 0.90 -21.02
C TYR A 2 -19.30 -0.13 -20.30
N ILE A 3 -18.03 -0.21 -20.71
CA ILE A 3 -16.97 -0.80 -19.90
C ILE A 3 -16.86 0.13 -18.69
N LYS A 4 -17.46 -0.26 -17.56
CA LYS A 4 -17.25 0.43 -16.28
C LYS A 4 -15.74 0.41 -16.06
N ARG A 5 -15.11 1.56 -16.26
CA ARG A 5 -13.83 1.88 -15.66
C ARG A 5 -14.08 1.84 -14.16
N GLU A 6 -14.03 0.65 -13.58
CA GLU A 6 -13.75 0.48 -12.17
C GLU A 6 -12.39 1.12 -12.00
N LYS A 7 -12.40 2.41 -11.61
CA LYS A 7 -11.24 3.06 -11.06
C LYS A 7 -10.83 2.16 -9.91
N ILE A 8 -9.78 1.39 -10.11
CA ILE A 8 -9.06 0.70 -9.05
C ILE A 8 -8.34 1.82 -8.27
N ASP A 9 -9.14 2.59 -7.54
CA ASP A 9 -8.71 3.61 -6.57
C ASP A 9 -8.75 3.01 -5.16
N ASN A 10 -9.53 1.94 -4.98
CA ASN A 10 -9.53 1.13 -3.79
C ASN A 10 -8.52 -0.03 -3.96
N PRO A 11 -7.50 -0.15 -3.09
CA PRO A 11 -6.62 -1.31 -3.06
C PRO A 11 -7.33 -2.59 -2.55
N HIS A 12 -8.66 -2.64 -2.53
CA HIS A 12 -9.49 -3.75 -2.05
C HIS A 12 -9.70 -4.72 -3.24
N PRO A 13 -9.30 -6.02 -3.24
CA PRO A 13 -9.00 -7.02 -2.19
C PRO A 13 -7.52 -7.17 -1.76
N TRP A 14 -6.67 -6.34 -2.35
CA TRP A 14 -5.22 -6.18 -2.15
C TRP A 14 -4.79 -5.94 -0.72
N VAL A 15 -5.34 -4.92 -0.09
CA VAL A 15 -4.82 -4.34 1.16
C VAL A 15 -6.01 -3.88 1.99
N ASP A 16 -6.14 -4.41 3.20
CA ASP A 16 -7.10 -3.90 4.17
C ASP A 16 -6.73 -2.47 4.60
N GLU A 17 -7.73 -1.65 4.94
CA GLU A 17 -7.51 -0.27 5.39
C GLU A 17 -6.55 -0.20 6.59
N GLN A 18 -6.59 -1.21 7.46
CA GLN A 18 -5.68 -1.34 8.60
C GLN A 18 -4.23 -1.60 8.15
N ALA A 19 -4.03 -2.47 7.15
CA ALA A 19 -2.73 -2.75 6.56
C ALA A 19 -2.18 -1.51 5.83
N PHE A 20 -3.05 -0.82 5.09
CA PHE A 20 -2.70 0.43 4.41
C PHE A 20 -2.25 1.51 5.40
N GLY A 21 -2.98 1.69 6.51
CA GLY A 21 -2.61 2.62 7.58
C GLY A 21 -1.25 2.30 8.20
N ARG A 22 -0.97 1.02 8.47
CA ARG A 22 0.33 0.58 8.98
C ARG A 22 1.46 0.84 7.99
N VAL A 23 1.25 0.58 6.69
CA VAL A 23 2.25 0.87 5.65
C VAL A 23 2.46 2.38 5.52
N ALA A 24 1.42 3.19 5.55
CA ALA A 24 1.53 4.64 5.49
C ALA A 24 2.32 5.21 6.66
N ASP A 25 2.15 4.67 7.87
CA ASP A 25 2.95 5.04 9.03
C ASP A 25 4.41 4.58 8.89
N ALA A 26 4.63 3.33 8.49
CA ALA A 26 5.96 2.79 8.23
C ALA A 26 6.75 3.63 7.22
N VAL A 27 6.09 4.06 6.14
CA VAL A 27 6.66 4.93 5.11
C VAL A 27 7.13 6.28 5.69
N LYS A 28 6.43 6.84 6.68
CA LYS A 28 6.87 8.07 7.35
C LYS A 28 8.13 7.86 8.19
N GLN A 29 8.32 6.66 8.73
CA GLN A 29 9.46 6.31 9.59
C GLN A 29 10.72 5.95 8.79
N VAL A 30 10.59 5.09 7.78
CA VAL A 30 11.75 4.54 7.04
C VAL A 30 11.88 5.09 5.61
N GLY A 31 10.92 5.87 5.15
CA GLY A 31 10.84 6.38 3.78
C GLY A 31 10.20 5.39 2.81
N ARG A 32 9.81 5.90 1.63
CA ARG A 32 9.16 5.13 0.56
C ARG A 32 10.11 4.54 -0.48
N ASP A 33 11.41 4.66 -0.26
CA ASP A 33 12.43 4.34 -1.27
C ASP A 33 12.57 2.82 -1.51
N ARG A 34 12.35 2.01 -0.46
CA ARG A 34 12.51 0.56 -0.50
C ARG A 34 11.41 -0.13 0.29
N ALA A 35 10.81 -1.17 -0.28
CA ALA A 35 9.79 -1.98 0.40
C ALA A 35 10.35 -2.85 1.53
N LYS A 36 11.65 -3.20 1.46
CA LYS A 36 12.32 -4.05 2.45
C LYS A 36 12.32 -3.50 3.88
N PRO A 37 12.76 -2.26 4.15
CA PRO A 37 12.71 -1.70 5.50
C PRO A 37 11.28 -1.56 6.04
N ILE A 38 10.29 -1.33 5.16
CA ILE A 38 8.87 -1.31 5.54
C ILE A 38 8.42 -2.71 5.97
N PHE A 39 8.77 -3.75 5.21
CA PHE A 39 8.48 -5.14 5.53
C PHE A 39 9.10 -5.57 6.87
N GLU A 40 10.36 -5.18 7.12
CA GLU A 40 11.07 -5.46 8.38
C GLU A 40 10.45 -4.71 9.56
N LEU A 41 10.05 -3.44 9.38
CA LEU A 41 9.38 -2.65 10.41
C LEU A 41 8.02 -3.25 10.80
N LEU A 42 7.30 -3.78 9.81
CA LEU A 42 5.99 -4.43 9.99
C LEU A 42 6.11 -5.89 10.45
N GLY A 43 7.31 -6.36 10.79
CA GLY A 43 7.55 -7.72 11.28
C GLY A 43 7.17 -8.83 10.29
N GLY A 44 7.03 -8.50 9.00
CA GLY A 44 6.53 -9.42 7.99
C GLY A 44 5.04 -9.77 8.07
N GLU A 45 4.24 -9.04 8.86
CA GLU A 45 2.78 -9.20 8.89
C GLU A 45 2.12 -8.82 7.55
N ILE A 46 2.74 -7.90 6.81
CA ILE A 46 2.23 -7.38 5.54
C ILE A 46 3.15 -7.84 4.41
N ASN A 47 2.57 -8.51 3.41
CA ASN A 47 3.31 -9.02 2.26
C ASN A 47 3.90 -7.89 1.40
N TYR A 48 5.02 -8.18 0.73
CA TYR A 48 5.67 -7.25 -0.20
C TYR A 48 4.72 -6.71 -1.28
N ASP A 49 3.78 -7.53 -1.75
CA ASP A 49 2.79 -7.12 -2.75
C ASP A 49 1.85 -6.04 -2.19
N GLN A 50 1.31 -6.27 -0.98
CA GLN A 50 0.48 -5.29 -0.28
C GLN A 50 1.22 -3.98 0.01
N ILE A 51 2.49 -4.06 0.41
CA ILE A 51 3.34 -2.88 0.61
C ILE A 51 3.48 -2.10 -0.69
N ARG A 52 3.78 -2.77 -1.80
CA ARG A 52 3.94 -2.11 -3.12
C ARG A 52 2.65 -1.46 -3.60
N ILE A 53 1.52 -2.15 -3.48
CA ILE A 53 0.19 -1.60 -3.81
C ILE A 53 -0.08 -0.35 -2.97
N SER A 54 0.19 -0.42 -1.66
CA SER A 54 0.01 0.73 -0.75
C SER A 54 0.89 1.91 -1.15
N LEU A 55 2.15 1.68 -1.51
CA LEU A 55 3.07 2.73 -1.97
C LEU A 55 2.59 3.43 -3.25
N VAL A 56 2.04 2.66 -4.20
CA VAL A 56 1.46 3.21 -5.43
C VAL A 56 0.23 4.05 -5.12
N CYS A 57 -0.67 3.55 -4.27
CA CYS A 57 -1.89 4.24 -3.87
C CYS A 57 -1.58 5.55 -3.11
N LEU A 58 -0.59 5.53 -2.22
CA LEU A 58 -0.08 6.73 -1.52
C LEU A 58 0.48 7.79 -2.48
N SER A 59 0.98 7.38 -3.66
CA SER A 59 1.48 8.33 -4.67
C SER A 59 0.38 8.87 -5.60
N ALA A 60 -0.76 8.18 -5.71
CA ALA A 60 -1.88 8.56 -6.58
C ALA A 60 -2.84 9.57 -5.92
N ASN A 61 -2.95 9.55 -4.59
CA ASN A 61 -3.84 10.43 -3.83
C ASN A 61 -3.23 11.83 -3.54
N ARG A 62 -2.59 12.45 -4.54
CA ARG A 62 -1.95 13.78 -4.41
C ARG A 62 -2.83 14.89 -4.97
#